data_AF-A0A9C9P087-F1
#
_entry.id   AF-A0A9C9P087-F1
#
_cell.length_a   1.000
_cell.length_b   1.000
_cell.length_c   1.000
_cell.angle_alpha   90.00
_cell.angle_beta   90.00
_cell.angle_gamma   90.00
#
_symmetry.space_group_name_H-M   'P 1'
#
loop_
_entity.id
_entity.type
_entity.pdbx_description
1 polymer ?
#
loop_
_entity_poly.entity_id
_entity_poly.type
_entity_poly.pdbx_seq_one_letter_code
_entity_poly.pdbx_strand_id
1 'polypeptide(L)'
;MSEKRMLIVDAELVKKVDDNRGEMGRSDFIDFLIESQLKEKEESKRQGGVTREEFHQFQEGTKELLRNFLEFFISYGLELGKQPGDNEFEQLAQKLQSLGSSAKIKSS
;
A
#
# COMPACT_ATOMS: atom_id res chain seq x y z
N MET A 1 37.24 3.44 -18.47
CA MET A 1 38.11 2.75 -17.50
C MET A 1 37.76 3.29 -16.12
N SER A 2 37.03 2.53 -15.31
CA SER A 2 36.70 2.95 -13.94
C SER A 2 37.95 2.97 -13.07
N GLU A 3 38.12 4.04 -12.29
CA GLU A 3 39.20 4.17 -11.31
C GLU A 3 39.07 3.05 -10.27
N LYS A 4 40.11 2.23 -10.09
CA LYS A 4 40.11 1.15 -9.09
C LYS A 4 40.72 1.65 -7.79
N ARG A 5 39.99 1.45 -6.68
CA ARG A 5 40.44 1.80 -5.31
C ARG A 5 40.56 0.53 -4.46
N MET A 6 41.41 0.56 -3.44
CA MET A 6 41.64 -0.58 -2.54
C MET A 6 40.69 -0.51 -1.33
N LEU A 7 39.97 -1.61 -1.07
CA LEU A 7 39.12 -1.79 0.11
C LEU A 7 39.73 -2.87 1.00
N ILE A 8 40.04 -2.51 2.25
CA ILE A 8 40.58 -3.45 3.25
C ILE A 8 39.42 -3.91 4.13
N VAL A 9 39.26 -5.22 4.25
CA VAL A 9 38.21 -5.89 5.03
C VAL A 9 38.79 -7.13 5.73
N ASP A 10 38.10 -7.62 6.75
CA ASP A 10 38.49 -8.81 7.47
C ASP A 10 38.48 -10.06 6.57
N ALA A 11 39.43 -10.96 6.79
CA ALA A 11 39.58 -12.18 6.01
C ALA A 11 38.32 -13.07 6.08
N GLU A 12 37.63 -13.09 7.23
CA GLU A 12 36.38 -13.82 7.40
C GLU A 12 35.26 -13.26 6.52
N LEU A 13 35.21 -11.94 6.32
CA LEU A 13 34.24 -11.31 5.45
C LEU A 13 34.52 -11.65 3.98
N VAL A 14 35.79 -11.66 3.57
CA VAL A 14 36.18 -12.09 2.21
C VAL A 14 35.76 -13.53 1.96
N LYS A 15 36.01 -14.42 2.93
CA LYS A 15 35.59 -15.82 2.85
C LYS A 15 34.08 -15.95 2.72
N LYS A 16 33.31 -15.22 3.54
CA LYS A 16 31.85 -15.21 3.45
C LYS A 16 31.36 -14.73 2.08
N VAL A 17 32.00 -13.71 1.49
CA VAL A 17 31.68 -13.26 0.14
C VAL A 17 31.95 -14.36 -0.89
N ASP A 18 33.12 -14.99 -0.84
CA ASP A 18 33.47 -16.06 -1.79
C ASP A 18 32.55 -17.28 -1.69
N ASP A 19 32.14 -17.66 -0.48
CA ASP A 19 31.25 -18.80 -0.23
C ASP A 19 29.81 -18.55 -0.74
N ASN A 20 29.38 -17.27 -0.89
CA ASN A 20 28.00 -16.90 -1.20
C ASN A 20 27.80 -16.21 -2.56
N ARG A 21 28.87 -15.75 -3.23
CA ARG A 21 28.76 -14.99 -4.49
C ARG A 21 28.33 -15.81 -5.71
N GLY A 22 28.35 -17.14 -5.60
CA GLY A 22 28.16 -18.03 -6.75
C GLY A 22 29.17 -17.71 -7.86
N GLU A 23 28.66 -17.50 -9.07
CA GLU A 23 29.49 -17.17 -10.25
C GLU A 23 29.82 -15.67 -10.37
N MET A 24 29.24 -14.80 -9.54
CA MET A 24 29.44 -13.35 -9.63
C MET A 24 30.83 -12.93 -9.16
N GLY A 25 31.41 -11.91 -9.79
CA GLY A 25 32.64 -11.28 -9.28
C GLY A 25 32.42 -10.66 -7.90
N ARG A 26 33.47 -10.56 -7.07
CA ARG A 26 33.35 -9.98 -5.71
C ARG A 26 32.77 -8.56 -5.73
N SER A 27 33.19 -7.74 -6.70
CA SER A 27 32.67 -6.37 -6.86
C SER A 27 31.19 -6.37 -7.24
N ASP A 28 30.80 -7.21 -8.21
CA ASP A 28 29.42 -7.28 -8.71
C ASP A 28 28.48 -7.82 -7.63
N PHE A 29 28.95 -8.77 -6.82
CA PHE A 29 28.20 -9.30 -5.69
C PHE A 29 27.99 -8.25 -4.60
N ILE A 30 29.03 -7.47 -4.26
CA ILE A 30 28.92 -6.38 -3.28
C ILE A 30 27.98 -5.30 -3.79
N ASP A 31 28.08 -4.91 -5.06
CA ASP A 31 27.20 -3.93 -5.70
C ASP A 31 25.74 -4.38 -5.68
N PHE A 32 25.48 -5.65 -6.04
CA PHE A 32 24.16 -6.26 -5.95
C PHE A 32 23.58 -6.21 -4.53
N LEU A 33 24.37 -6.54 -3.51
CA LEU A 33 23.92 -6.48 -2.11
C LEU A 33 23.58 -5.05 -1.67
N ILE A 34 24.39 -4.08 -2.07
CA ILE A 34 24.16 -2.66 -1.78
C ILE A 34 22.86 -2.20 -2.45
N GLU A 35 22.69 -2.48 -3.74
CA GLU A 35 21.47 -2.13 -4.46
C GLU A 35 20.23 -2.78 -3.85
N SER A 36 20.30 -4.06 -3.50
CA SER A 36 19.20 -4.80 -2.89
C SER A 36 18.77 -4.15 -1.57
N GLN A 37 19.71 -3.79 -0.71
CA GLN A 37 19.44 -3.14 0.57
C GLN A 37 18.92 -1.70 0.42
N LEU A 38 19.38 -0.96 -0.59
CA LEU A 38 18.87 0.37 -0.88
C LEU A 38 17.45 0.32 -1.47
N LYS A 39 17.18 -0.62 -2.38
CA LYS A 39 15.83 -0.87 -2.92
C LYS A 39 14.86 -1.27 -1.82
N GLU A 40 15.23 -2.18 -0.92
CA GLU A 40 14.40 -2.57 0.22
C GLU A 40 14.08 -1.37 1.13
N LYS A 41 15.06 -0.50 1.41
CA LYS A 41 14.83 0.72 2.21
C LYS A 41 13.97 1.75 1.50
N GLU A 42 14.12 1.89 0.19
CA GLU A 42 13.26 2.77 -0.61
C GLU A 42 11.84 2.22 -0.71
N GLU A 43 11.67 0.92 -0.93
CA GLU A 43 10.37 0.26 -0.93
C GLU A 43 9.72 0.33 0.45
N SER A 44 10.48 0.14 1.54
CA SER A 44 9.97 0.32 2.91
C SER A 44 9.53 1.76 3.19
N LYS A 45 10.16 2.75 2.56
CA LYS A 45 9.77 4.17 2.65
C LYS A 45 8.64 4.55 1.68
N ARG A 46 8.50 3.84 0.56
CA ARG A 46 7.49 4.07 -0.50
C ARG A 46 6.25 3.21 -0.34
N GLN A 47 6.30 2.15 0.46
CA GLN A 47 5.13 1.40 0.89
C GLN A 47 4.35 2.32 1.83
N GLY A 48 3.40 3.05 1.23
CA GLY A 48 2.29 3.71 1.91
C GLY A 48 1.44 2.66 2.62
N GLY A 49 1.99 2.09 3.69
CA GLY A 49 1.26 1.27 4.64
C GLY A 49 0.22 2.16 5.31
N VAL A 50 -1.02 1.69 5.33
CA VAL A 50 -2.09 2.35 6.06
C VAL A 50 -1.87 2.06 7.55
N THR A 51 -1.91 3.09 8.39
CA THR A 51 -1.81 2.90 9.84
C THR A 51 -2.98 2.05 10.35
N ARG A 52 -2.80 1.38 11.49
CA ARG A 52 -3.86 0.55 12.09
C ARG A 52 -5.12 1.36 12.35
N GLU A 53 -4.94 2.63 12.74
CA GLU A 53 -5.98 3.59 13.03
C GLU A 53 -6.73 3.99 11.75
N GLU A 54 -6.02 4.30 10.66
CA GLU A 54 -6.64 4.60 9.36
C GLU A 54 -7.41 3.38 8.81
N PHE A 55 -6.88 2.17 8.97
CA PHE A 55 -7.57 0.95 8.57
C PHE A 55 -8.84 0.70 9.40
N HIS A 56 -8.78 0.96 10.70
CA HIS A 56 -9.94 0.83 11.59
C HIS A 56 -11.04 1.86 11.23
N GLN A 57 -10.67 3.10 10.93
CA GLN A 57 -11.62 4.13 10.47
C GLN A 57 -12.27 3.75 9.14
N PHE A 58 -11.49 3.23 8.20
CA PHE A 58 -12.01 2.72 6.92
C PHE A 58 -12.99 1.55 7.12
N GLN A 59 -12.66 0.61 8.00
CA GLN A 59 -13.54 -0.52 8.33
C GLN A 59 -14.88 -0.04 8.91
N GLU A 60 -14.85 0.85 9.90
CA GLU A 60 -16.08 1.35 10.53
C GLU A 60 -16.93 2.17 9.55
N GLY A 61 -16.30 3.01 8.70
CA GLY A 61 -17.00 3.74 7.66
C GLY A 61 -17.64 2.83 6.61
N THR A 62 -16.98 1.74 6.22
CA THR A 62 -17.52 0.74 5.28
C THR A 62 -18.71 -0.01 5.89
N LYS A 63 -18.63 -0.33 7.18
CA LYS A 63 -19.70 -1.01 7.92
C LYS A 63 -20.93 -0.11 8.09
N GLU A 64 -20.73 1.18 8.37
CA GLU A 64 -21.81 2.16 8.42
C GLU A 64 -22.47 2.33 7.05
N LEU A 65 -21.67 2.42 5.98
CA LEU A 65 -22.19 2.52 4.62
C LEU A 65 -23.05 1.31 4.24
N LEU A 66 -22.57 0.10 4.50
CA LEU A 66 -23.33 -1.13 4.24
C LEU A 66 -24.61 -1.21 5.08
N ARG A 67 -24.57 -0.76 6.34
CA ARG A 67 -25.75 -0.66 7.19
C ARG A 67 -26.79 0.28 6.57
N ASN A 68 -26.38 1.49 6.20
CA ASN A 68 -27.27 2.50 5.62
C ASN A 68 -27.84 2.03 4.28
N PHE A 69 -27.04 1.33 3.47
CA PHE A 69 -27.50 0.72 2.22
C PHE A 69 -28.55 -0.37 2.48
N LEU A 70 -28.31 -1.27 3.43
CA LEU A 70 -29.28 -2.31 3.78
C LEU A 70 -30.55 -1.72 4.39
N GLU A 71 -30.43 -0.71 5.25
CA GLU A 71 -31.57 0.02 5.81
C GLU A 71 -32.40 0.67 4.71
N PHE A 72 -31.76 1.30 3.72
CA PHE A 72 -32.43 1.79 2.51
C PHE A 72 -33.18 0.67 1.78
N PHE A 73 -32.57 -0.49 1.52
CA PHE A 73 -33.28 -1.58 0.85
C PHE A 73 -34.39 -2.21 1.69
N ILE A 74 -34.28 -2.20 3.02
CA ILE A 74 -35.31 -2.72 3.91
C ILE A 74 -36.48 -1.73 3.98
N SER A 75 -36.22 -0.43 4.10
CA SER A 75 -37.26 0.60 4.07
C SER A 75 -37.89 0.74 2.68
N TYR A 76 -37.09 0.84 1.63
CA TYR A 76 -37.53 1.02 0.24
C TYR A 76 -38.05 -0.27 -0.41
N GLY A 77 -37.40 -1.41 -0.17
CA GLY A 77 -37.75 -2.70 -0.79
C GLY A 77 -38.94 -3.39 -0.13
N LEU A 78 -39.23 -3.11 1.14
CA LEU A 78 -40.52 -3.49 1.74
C LEU A 78 -41.63 -2.49 1.42
N GLU A 79 -41.29 -1.22 1.11
CA GLU A 79 -42.18 -0.21 0.53
C GLU A 79 -42.21 -0.27 -1.01
N LEU A 80 -42.50 -1.45 -1.57
CA LEU A 80 -42.81 -1.61 -3.00
C LEU A 80 -44.02 -0.75 -3.39
N GLY A 81 -43.78 0.52 -3.76
CA GLY A 81 -44.79 1.37 -4.37
C GLY A 81 -44.54 2.88 -4.40
N LYS A 82 -43.57 3.46 -3.68
CA LYS A 82 -43.38 4.92 -3.69
C LYS A 82 -42.03 5.32 -4.30
N GLN A 83 -42.09 6.21 -5.30
CA GLN A 83 -40.91 6.83 -5.91
C GLN A 83 -40.07 7.52 -4.83
N PRO A 84 -38.74 7.37 -4.86
CA PRO A 84 -37.88 8.02 -3.88
C PRO A 84 -38.03 9.54 -3.97
N GLY A 85 -37.98 10.23 -2.83
CA GLY A 85 -37.67 11.65 -2.83
C GLY A 85 -36.18 11.78 -3.15
N ASP A 86 -35.85 12.48 -4.24
CA ASP A 86 -34.50 12.54 -4.84
C ASP A 86 -33.36 12.81 -3.81
N ASN A 87 -33.68 13.53 -2.73
CA ASN A 87 -32.72 13.96 -1.71
C ASN A 87 -32.01 12.83 -0.93
N GLU A 88 -32.69 11.71 -0.61
CA GLU A 88 -32.08 10.66 0.24
C GLU A 88 -31.09 9.79 -0.55
N PHE A 89 -31.43 9.51 -1.81
CA PHE A 89 -30.56 8.80 -2.73
C PHE A 89 -29.32 9.64 -3.07
N GLU A 90 -29.50 10.95 -3.28
CA GLU A 90 -28.39 11.88 -3.50
C GLU A 90 -27.42 11.94 -2.31
N GLN A 91 -27.92 11.91 -1.07
CA GLN A 91 -27.06 11.89 0.12
C GLN A 91 -26.24 10.60 0.22
N LEU A 92 -26.83 9.45 -0.09
CA LEU A 92 -26.11 8.17 -0.13
C LEU A 92 -25.06 8.16 -1.25
N ALA A 93 -25.40 8.66 -2.44
CA ALA A 93 -24.48 8.79 -3.57
C ALA A 93 -23.30 9.72 -3.24
N GLN A 94 -23.55 10.84 -2.54
CA GLN A 94 -22.50 11.74 -2.07
C GLN A 94 -21.58 11.07 -1.05
N LYS A 95 -22.14 10.32 -0.07
CA LYS A 95 -21.31 9.55 0.88
C LYS A 95 -20.44 8.53 0.16
N LEU A 96 -20.98 7.79 -0.81
CA LEU A 96 -20.22 6.85 -1.65
C LEU A 96 -19.10 7.53 -2.44
N GLN A 97 -19.39 8.68 -3.05
CA GLN A 97 -18.42 9.43 -3.84
C GLN A 97 -17.30 10.02 -2.97
N SER A 98 -17.60 10.48 -1.76
CA SER A 98 -16.61 11.01 -0.81
C SER A 98 -15.61 9.95 -0.33
N LEU A 99 -16.09 8.72 -0.11
CA LEU A 99 -15.24 7.58 0.25
C LEU A 99 -14.36 7.14 -0.94
N GLY A 100 -14.93 7.15 -2.16
CA GLY A 100 -14.19 6.83 -3.38
C GLY A 100 -13.17 7.88 -3.81
N SER A 101 -13.41 9.17 -3.55
CA SER A 101 -12.47 10.26 -3.86
C SER A 101 -11.32 10.35 -2.84
N SER A 102 -11.57 10.03 -1.56
CA SER A 102 -10.52 9.90 -0.55
C SER A 102 -9.47 8.83 -0.91
N ALA A 103 -9.86 7.80 -1.67
CA ALA A 103 -8.94 6.78 -2.18
C ALA A 103 -8.10 7.24 -3.40
N LYS A 104 -8.60 8.20 -4.19
CA LYS A 104 -7.89 8.74 -5.38
C LYS A 104 -6.93 9.89 -5.07
N ILE A 105 -7.17 10.68 -4.01
CA ILE A 105 -6.35 11.86 -3.69
C ILE A 105 -4.99 11.46 -3.06
N LYS A 106 -4.87 10.27 -2.45
CA LYS A 106 -3.61 9.79 -1.85
C LYS A 106 -2.70 9.01 -2.82
N SER A 107 -3.08 8.86 -4.10
CA SER A 107 -2.30 8.15 -5.12
C SER A 107 -1.63 9.07 -6.16
N SER A 108 -1.39 10.34 -5.83
CA SER A 108 -0.66 11.32 -6.67
C SER A 108 0.47 11.98 -5.88
#